data_AF-A0A1W2AIH3-F1
#
_entry.id   AF-A0A1W2AIH3-F1
#
_cell.length_a   1.000
_cell.length_b   1.000
_cell.length_c   1.000
_cell.angle_alpha   90.00
_cell.angle_beta   90.00
_cell.angle_gamma   90.00
#
_symmetry.space_group_name_H-M   'P 1'
#
loop_
_entity.id
_entity.type
_entity.pdbx_description
1 polymer ?
#
loop_
_entity_poly.entity_id
_entity_poly.type
_entity_poly.pdbx_seq_one_letter_code
_entity_poly.pdbx_strand_id
1 'polypeptide(L)'
;MRYLKNLIASEHKVLPDYFQSPESKKSAKRGKISLLFTFASILFFIGTIFCFHRFWVAVLLILIGLLFTAMGKRWLENKGRFHLTGKIRLSVAAGLFFLTLPLHAYYQQVEVVAARNKELIRLTQIKFTADSLLSENKRRDSLHFYISKLRQLEPESAFNSLKDIEKFCADAREMDTLKQLKKSVSRRHASSLISRQKGKQALFVYEKLLSDFPNDANVLYDRANYYVKAGNVKAAVADLTSAINRGSTLASKLYNKVNPMRRRVSYYVTRCCDGTTSNAKGRGACSWHGGVCNWNEPVYEEYRKY
;
A
#
# COMPACT_ATOMS: atom_id res chain seq x y z
N MET A 1 40.46 23.03 -74.60
CA MET A 1 41.75 23.57 -74.14
C MET A 1 41.51 24.47 -72.93
N ARG A 2 42.10 24.20 -71.77
CA ARG A 2 41.99 25.06 -70.57
C ARG A 2 43.10 26.11 -70.64
N TYR A 3 42.71 27.39 -70.68
CA TYR A 3 43.65 28.51 -70.62
C TYR A 3 44.31 28.54 -69.24
N LEU A 4 45.61 28.33 -69.17
CA LEU A 4 46.38 28.39 -67.93
C LEU A 4 46.70 29.86 -67.61
N LYS A 5 46.02 30.41 -66.61
CA LYS A 5 46.27 31.77 -66.11
C LYS A 5 47.69 31.87 -65.57
N ASN A 6 48.40 32.94 -65.92
CA ASN A 6 49.75 33.30 -65.47
C ASN A 6 50.92 32.48 -66.05
N LEU A 7 50.77 31.89 -67.23
CA LEU A 7 51.90 31.21 -67.89
C LEU A 7 53.04 32.16 -68.32
N ILE A 8 52.76 33.45 -68.44
CA ILE A 8 53.71 34.49 -68.83
C ILE A 8 53.99 35.35 -67.60
N ALA A 9 55.26 35.39 -67.17
CA ALA A 9 55.75 36.24 -66.09
C ALA A 9 55.39 37.71 -66.36
N SER A 10 55.02 38.46 -65.31
CA SER A 10 54.45 39.81 -65.44
C SER A 10 55.36 40.78 -66.20
N GLU A 11 56.67 40.59 -66.10
CA GLU A 11 57.70 41.40 -66.78
C GLU A 11 57.80 41.15 -68.29
N HIS A 12 57.31 40.01 -68.78
CA HIS A 12 57.33 39.65 -70.20
C HIS A 12 55.98 39.86 -70.90
N LYS A 13 55.04 40.53 -70.24
CA LYS A 13 53.76 40.88 -70.87
C LYS A 13 53.97 42.05 -71.83
N VAL A 14 54.01 41.73 -73.12
CA VAL A 14 53.95 42.72 -74.19
C VAL A 14 52.58 43.41 -74.10
N LEU A 15 52.58 44.69 -73.72
CA LEU A 15 51.41 45.51 -73.39
C LEU A 15 50.72 45.13 -72.06
N PRO A 16 51.31 45.47 -70.89
CA PRO A 16 50.70 45.18 -69.58
C PRO A 16 49.30 45.81 -69.44
N ASP A 17 49.08 46.95 -70.09
CA ASP A 17 47.82 47.70 -70.04
C ASP A 17 46.72 47.13 -70.94
N TYR A 18 47.09 46.44 -72.03
CA TYR A 18 46.12 45.84 -72.95
C TYR A 18 45.40 44.62 -72.34
N PHE A 19 46.04 43.99 -71.34
CA PHE A 19 45.47 42.89 -70.57
C PHE A 19 44.92 43.32 -69.21
N GLN A 20 44.78 44.63 -68.94
CA GLN A 20 44.00 45.11 -67.80
C GLN A 20 42.55 44.68 -68.03
N SER A 21 42.20 43.56 -67.40
CA SER A 21 40.81 43.13 -67.29
C SER A 21 40.03 44.32 -66.75
N PRO A 22 38.95 44.79 -67.40
CA PRO A 22 38.23 45.98 -66.96
C PRO A 22 37.99 45.84 -65.47
N GLU A 23 38.59 46.72 -64.67
CA GLU A 23 38.51 46.67 -63.23
C GLU A 23 37.04 46.52 -62.88
N SER A 24 36.68 45.33 -62.41
CA SER A 24 35.28 44.93 -62.35
C SER A 24 34.62 45.70 -61.19
N LYS A 25 34.18 46.93 -61.46
CA LYS A 25 33.35 47.76 -60.57
C LYS A 25 32.00 47.10 -60.22
N LYS A 26 31.78 45.84 -60.65
CA LYS A 26 30.65 44.98 -60.31
C LYS A 26 30.84 44.17 -59.00
N SER A 27 31.98 44.23 -58.31
CA SER A 27 32.24 43.35 -57.15
C SER A 27 31.66 43.84 -55.81
N ALA A 28 31.63 45.15 -55.53
CA ALA A 28 31.25 45.67 -54.21
C ALA A 28 29.76 45.49 -53.85
N LYS A 29 28.84 45.65 -54.83
CA LYS A 29 27.40 45.42 -54.62
C LYS A 29 27.05 43.94 -54.43
N ARG A 30 27.87 43.02 -54.96
CA ARG A 30 27.63 41.57 -54.89
C ARG A 30 27.96 41.00 -53.50
N GLY A 31 28.93 41.61 -52.79
CA GLY A 31 29.32 41.21 -51.44
C GLY A 31 28.23 41.45 -50.39
N LYS A 32 27.62 42.65 -50.36
CA LYS A 32 26.60 43.03 -49.35
C LYS A 32 25.35 42.13 -49.38
N ILE A 33 24.87 41.77 -50.58
CA ILE A 33 23.70 40.88 -50.73
C ILE A 33 24.01 39.47 -50.21
N SER A 34 25.25 38.99 -50.35
CA SER A 34 25.62 37.66 -49.84
C SER A 34 25.60 37.59 -48.31
N LEU A 35 26.02 38.67 -47.64
CA LEU A 35 26.06 38.76 -46.18
C LEU A 35 24.65 38.76 -45.57
N LEU A 36 23.70 39.47 -46.20
CA LEU A 36 22.30 39.46 -45.79
C LEU A 36 21.69 38.05 -45.88
N PHE A 37 21.98 37.29 -46.93
CA PHE A 37 21.48 35.92 -47.05
C PHE A 37 22.13 34.97 -46.05
N THR A 38 23.41 35.13 -45.71
CA THR A 38 24.02 34.32 -44.64
C THR A 38 23.39 34.62 -43.29
N PHE A 39 23.12 35.89 -42.99
CA PHE A 39 22.46 36.26 -41.74
C PHE A 39 21.03 35.72 -41.66
N ALA A 40 20.26 35.86 -42.74
CA ALA A 40 18.91 35.29 -42.83
C ALA A 40 18.93 33.76 -42.62
N SER A 41 19.89 33.06 -43.23
CA SER A 41 20.06 31.62 -43.05
C SER A 41 20.31 31.24 -41.59
N ILE A 42 21.22 31.95 -40.91
CA ILE A 42 21.52 31.71 -39.49
C ILE A 42 20.26 31.89 -38.64
N LEU A 43 19.48 32.95 -38.90
CA LEU A 43 18.23 33.21 -38.17
C LEU A 43 17.20 32.08 -38.35
N PHE A 44 17.05 31.55 -39.56
CA PHE A 44 16.18 30.40 -39.80
C PHE A 44 16.66 29.15 -39.07
N PHE A 45 17.97 28.85 -39.06
CA PHE A 45 18.52 27.73 -38.29
C PHE A 45 18.34 27.89 -36.78
N ILE A 46 18.49 29.10 -36.23
CA ILE A 46 18.18 29.36 -34.83
C ILE A 46 16.68 29.10 -34.57
N GLY A 47 15.80 29.58 -35.45
CA GLY A 47 14.36 29.30 -35.37
C GLY A 47 14.02 27.81 -35.37
N THR A 48 14.79 26.98 -36.08
CA THR A 48 14.59 25.52 -36.08
C THR A 48 14.86 24.87 -34.73
N ILE A 49 15.83 25.39 -33.97
CA ILE A 49 16.14 24.89 -32.62
C ILE A 49 14.97 25.18 -31.69
N PHE A 50 14.41 26.39 -31.75
CA PHE A 50 13.23 26.77 -30.96
C PHE A 50 11.96 26.01 -31.38
N CYS A 51 11.84 25.65 -32.66
CA CYS A 51 10.68 24.92 -33.18
C CYS A 51 10.90 23.40 -33.26
N PHE A 52 11.93 22.84 -32.61
CA PHE A 52 12.30 21.43 -32.78
C PHE A 52 11.19 20.45 -32.40
N HIS A 53 10.38 20.79 -31.40
CA HIS A 53 9.20 20.00 -31.00
C HIS A 53 8.07 19.98 -32.05
N ARG A 54 8.11 20.89 -33.03
CA ARG A 54 7.13 21.05 -34.11
C ARG A 54 7.76 20.62 -35.42
N PHE A 55 7.91 19.30 -35.58
CA PHE A 55 8.68 18.65 -36.65
C PHE A 55 8.51 19.30 -38.03
N TRP A 56 7.29 19.49 -38.52
CA TRP A 56 7.05 20.06 -39.85
C TRP A 56 7.43 21.53 -39.98
N VAL A 57 7.25 22.32 -38.92
CA VAL A 57 7.68 23.73 -38.90
C VAL A 57 9.22 23.80 -38.92
N ALA A 58 9.90 22.96 -38.13
CA ALA A 58 11.35 22.86 -38.15
C ALA A 58 11.88 22.44 -39.54
N VAL A 59 11.28 21.44 -40.18
CA VAL A 59 11.66 21.01 -41.53
C VAL A 59 11.52 22.15 -42.54
N LEU A 60 10.41 22.88 -42.53
CA LEU A 60 10.21 24.02 -43.43
C LEU A 60 11.23 25.14 -43.19
N LEU A 61 11.53 25.46 -41.92
CA LEU A 61 12.55 26.47 -41.58
C LEU A 61 13.96 26.02 -41.97
N ILE A 62 14.31 24.72 -41.86
CA ILE A 62 15.57 24.17 -42.37
C ILE A 62 15.66 24.34 -43.89
N LEU A 63 14.58 24.01 -44.63
CA LEU A 63 14.53 24.15 -46.09
C LEU A 63 14.71 25.62 -46.51
N ILE A 64 14.06 26.56 -45.81
CA ILE A 64 14.24 28.00 -46.04
C ILE A 64 15.70 28.41 -45.74
N GLY A 65 16.27 27.95 -44.63
CA GLY A 65 17.68 28.20 -44.28
C GLY A 65 18.64 27.70 -45.37
N LEU A 66 18.45 26.48 -45.87
CA LEU A 66 19.25 25.87 -46.93
C LEU A 66 19.16 26.66 -48.25
N LEU A 67 17.98 27.19 -48.61
CA LEU A 67 17.81 28.05 -49.80
C LEU A 67 18.66 29.32 -49.72
N PHE A 68 18.91 29.83 -48.51
CA PHE A 68 19.73 31.03 -48.30
C PHE A 68 21.24 30.76 -48.27
N THR A 69 21.67 29.58 -47.81
CA THR A 69 23.09 29.17 -47.83
C THR A 69 23.65 29.01 -49.24
N ALA A 70 24.93 29.32 -49.42
CA ALA A 70 25.64 29.07 -50.68
C ALA A 70 25.75 27.57 -51.00
N MET A 71 25.90 26.73 -49.97
CA MET A 71 25.98 25.27 -50.09
C MET A 71 24.65 24.67 -50.55
N GLY A 72 23.55 25.01 -49.87
CA GLY A 72 22.21 24.51 -50.24
C GLY A 72 21.79 24.93 -51.64
N LYS A 73 22.12 26.17 -52.05
CA LYS A 73 21.95 26.62 -53.44
C LYS A 73 22.67 25.70 -54.44
N ARG A 74 23.98 25.50 -54.27
CA ARG A 74 24.79 24.68 -55.21
C ARG A 74 24.26 23.26 -55.28
N TRP A 75 23.87 22.70 -54.13
CA TRP A 75 23.30 21.36 -54.05
C TRP A 75 21.98 21.24 -54.83
N LEU A 76 21.04 22.18 -54.64
CA LEU A 76 19.77 22.24 -55.37
C LEU A 76 19.96 22.42 -56.88
N GLU A 77 20.83 23.32 -57.30
CA GLU A 77 21.13 23.56 -58.72
C GLU A 77 21.76 22.33 -59.38
N ASN A 78 22.70 21.67 -58.69
CA ASN A 78 23.34 20.46 -59.20
C ASN A 78 22.36 19.28 -59.32
N LYS A 79 21.50 19.08 -58.33
CA LYS A 79 20.55 17.96 -58.33
C LYS A 79 19.39 18.21 -59.30
N GLY A 80 18.92 19.45 -59.39
CA GLY A 80 17.79 19.84 -60.22
C GLY A 80 18.13 20.23 -61.66
N ARG A 81 19.41 20.46 -61.98
CA ARG A 81 19.87 20.92 -63.30
C ARG A 81 19.24 22.27 -63.74
N PHE A 82 18.98 23.17 -62.80
CA PHE A 82 18.46 24.53 -63.08
C PHE A 82 19.28 25.60 -62.37
N HIS A 83 19.13 26.87 -62.78
CA HIS A 83 19.79 28.01 -62.14
C HIS A 83 18.80 28.84 -61.30
N LEU A 84 19.04 28.91 -59.99
CA LEU A 84 18.23 29.66 -59.04
C LEU A 84 18.65 31.12 -59.03
N THR A 85 17.87 31.94 -59.74
CA THR A 85 17.99 33.39 -59.66
C THR A 85 17.57 33.88 -58.26
N GLY A 86 18.12 35.03 -57.83
CA GLY A 86 17.79 35.58 -56.51
C GLY A 86 16.30 35.86 -56.32
N LYS A 87 15.59 36.25 -57.39
CA LYS A 87 14.14 36.49 -57.37
C LYS A 87 13.34 35.21 -57.14
N ILE A 88 13.68 34.14 -57.85
CA ILE A 88 13.03 32.83 -57.68
C ILE A 88 13.26 32.31 -56.26
N ARG A 89 14.50 32.38 -55.75
CA ARG A 89 14.82 31.99 -54.36
C ARG A 89 13.96 32.72 -53.33
N LEU A 90 13.86 34.05 -53.46
CA LEU A 90 13.09 34.87 -52.54
C LEU A 90 11.60 34.51 -52.60
N SER A 91 11.07 34.28 -53.80
CA SER A 91 9.67 33.88 -54.00
C SER A 91 9.38 32.51 -53.40
N VAL A 92 10.25 31.50 -53.61
CA VAL A 92 10.10 30.16 -53.02
C VAL A 92 10.22 30.22 -51.50
N ALA A 93 11.20 30.96 -50.96
CA ALA A 93 11.37 31.13 -49.53
C ALA A 93 10.17 31.84 -48.89
N ALA A 94 9.61 32.86 -49.54
CA ALA A 94 8.40 33.53 -49.09
C ALA A 94 7.19 32.57 -49.09
N GLY A 95 6.99 31.77 -50.15
CA GLY A 95 5.93 30.78 -50.21
C GLY A 95 6.03 29.73 -49.09
N LEU A 96 7.24 29.20 -48.85
CA LEU A 96 7.49 28.28 -47.73
C LEU A 96 7.23 28.95 -46.38
N PHE A 97 7.65 30.21 -46.21
CA PHE A 97 7.39 30.97 -44.98
C PHE A 97 5.90 31.17 -44.73
N PHE A 98 5.12 31.56 -45.76
CA PHE A 98 3.66 31.67 -45.64
C PHE A 98 3.00 30.33 -45.28
N LEU A 99 3.54 29.20 -45.76
CA LEU A 99 3.06 27.87 -45.36
C LEU A 99 3.37 27.54 -43.89
N THR A 100 4.44 28.08 -43.31
CA THR A 100 4.77 27.85 -41.89
C THR A 100 3.78 28.49 -40.92
N LEU A 101 3.13 29.60 -41.28
CA LEU A 101 2.22 30.34 -40.40
C LEU A 101 0.98 29.52 -39.97
N PRO A 102 0.17 28.96 -40.89
CA PRO A 102 -0.98 28.14 -40.50
C PRO A 102 -0.57 26.86 -39.78
N LEU A 103 0.57 26.25 -40.15
CA LEU A 103 1.13 25.10 -39.44
C LEU A 103 1.49 25.45 -38.00
N HIS A 104 2.13 26.60 -37.77
CA HIS A 104 2.46 27.08 -36.44
C HIS A 104 1.20 27.34 -35.61
N ALA A 105 0.19 27.99 -36.18
CA ALA A 105 -1.10 28.23 -35.53
C ALA A 105 -1.81 26.91 -35.16
N TYR A 106 -1.78 25.93 -36.06
CA TYR A 106 -2.32 24.58 -35.80
C TYR A 106 -1.61 23.91 -34.62
N TYR A 107 -0.28 23.90 -34.58
CA TYR A 107 0.46 23.33 -33.45
C TYR A 107 0.16 24.03 -32.13
N GLN A 108 0.06 25.37 -32.11
CA GLN A 108 -0.37 26.10 -30.92
C GLN A 108 -1.76 25.66 -30.45
N GLN A 109 -2.72 25.49 -31.37
CA GLN A 109 -4.06 25.02 -31.03
C GLN A 109 -4.03 23.59 -30.47
N VAL A 110 -3.24 22.68 -31.05
CA VAL A 110 -3.07 21.31 -30.57
C VAL A 110 -2.46 21.29 -29.17
N GLU A 111 -1.44 22.11 -28.91
CA GLU A 111 -0.81 22.23 -27.59
C GLU A 111 -1.79 22.75 -26.53
N VAL A 112 -2.59 23.76 -26.85
CA VAL A 112 -3.64 24.29 -25.95
C VAL A 112 -4.71 23.23 -25.65
N VAL A 113 -5.15 22.48 -26.67
CA VAL A 113 -6.13 21.39 -26.48
C VAL A 113 -5.52 20.26 -25.65
N ALA A 114 -4.27 19.86 -25.92
CA ALA A 114 -3.57 18.85 -25.15
C ALA A 114 -3.39 19.26 -23.68
N ALA A 115 -3.05 20.53 -23.43
CA ALA A 115 -2.95 21.08 -22.07
C ALA A 115 -4.31 21.06 -21.34
N ARG A 116 -5.39 21.48 -22.01
CA ARG A 116 -6.76 21.41 -21.46
C ARG A 116 -7.17 19.97 -21.14
N ASN A 117 -6.91 19.02 -22.03
CA ASN A 117 -7.22 17.61 -21.82
C ASN A 117 -6.44 17.04 -20.63
N LYS A 118 -5.16 17.40 -20.49
CA LYS A 118 -4.33 17.00 -19.34
C LYS A 118 -4.89 17.52 -18.03
N GLU A 119 -5.34 18.78 -18.01
CA GLU A 119 -5.97 19.37 -16.83
C GLU A 119 -7.31 18.70 -16.51
N LEU A 120 -8.12 18.39 -17.52
CA LEU A 120 -9.38 17.66 -17.35
C LEU A 120 -9.16 16.27 -16.74
N ILE A 121 -8.14 15.54 -17.19
CA ILE A 121 -7.76 14.23 -16.62
C ILE A 121 -7.31 14.38 -15.16
N ARG A 122 -6.54 15.42 -14.85
CA ARG A 122 -6.13 15.69 -13.46
C ARG A 122 -7.34 15.98 -12.58
N LEU A 123 -8.27 16.82 -13.02
CA LEU A 123 -9.48 17.16 -12.28
C LEU A 123 -10.40 15.96 -12.07
N THR A 124 -10.55 15.08 -13.07
CA THR A 124 -11.35 13.85 -12.93
C THR A 124 -10.72 12.88 -11.94
N GLN A 125 -9.39 12.73 -11.93
CA GLN A 125 -8.68 11.95 -10.92
C GLN A 125 -8.88 12.52 -9.52
N ILE A 126 -8.74 13.84 -9.34
CA ILE A 126 -8.97 14.50 -8.05
C ILE A 126 -10.41 14.25 -7.59
N LYS A 127 -11.40 14.46 -8.45
CA LYS A 127 -12.81 14.21 -8.13
C LYS A 127 -13.05 12.75 -7.74
N PHE A 128 -12.53 11.79 -8.51
CA PHE A 128 -12.65 10.37 -8.20
C PHE A 128 -12.01 10.02 -6.84
N THR A 129 -10.83 10.54 -6.54
CA THR A 129 -10.18 10.33 -5.24
C THR A 129 -10.99 10.96 -4.09
N ALA A 130 -11.57 12.14 -4.29
CA ALA A 130 -12.41 12.81 -3.30
C ALA A 130 -13.72 12.05 -3.06
N ASP A 131 -14.37 11.56 -4.12
CA ASP A 131 -15.60 10.77 -4.03
C ASP A 131 -15.36 9.42 -3.34
N SER A 132 -14.21 8.79 -3.61
CA SER A 132 -13.78 7.56 -2.94
C SER A 132 -13.52 7.80 -1.44
N LEU A 133 -12.80 8.87 -1.10
CA LEU A 133 -12.56 9.26 0.29
C LEU A 133 -13.86 9.58 1.04
N LEU A 134 -14.78 10.29 0.40
CA LEU A 134 -16.08 10.62 0.97
C LEU A 134 -16.91 9.34 1.24
N SER A 135 -16.90 8.40 0.31
CA SER A 135 -17.61 7.12 0.45
C SER A 135 -17.01 6.27 1.57
N GLU A 136 -15.68 6.23 1.68
CA GLU A 136 -14.96 5.55 2.76
C GLU A 136 -15.26 6.18 4.14
N ASN A 137 -15.30 7.51 4.22
CA ASN A 137 -15.67 8.21 5.46
C ASN A 137 -17.11 7.89 5.88
N LYS A 138 -18.07 7.93 4.94
CA LYS A 138 -19.47 7.53 5.22
C LYS A 138 -19.58 6.08 5.71
N ARG A 139 -18.78 5.16 5.14
CA ARG A 139 -18.71 3.76 5.59
C ARG A 139 -18.20 3.68 7.03
N ARG A 140 -17.12 4.40 7.37
CA ARG A 140 -16.56 4.44 8.72
C ARG A 140 -17.50 5.07 9.74
N ASP A 141 -18.17 6.16 9.38
CA ASP A 141 -19.17 6.80 10.25
C ASP A 141 -20.32 5.83 10.54
N SER A 142 -20.78 5.09 9.52
CA SER A 142 -21.79 4.04 9.67
C SER A 142 -21.28 2.92 10.60
N LEU A 143 -20.05 2.44 10.40
CA LEU A 143 -19.42 1.44 11.26
C LEU A 143 -19.39 1.90 12.74
N HIS A 144 -18.93 3.12 12.98
CA HIS A 144 -18.88 3.71 14.33
C HIS A 144 -20.27 3.88 14.95
N PHE A 145 -21.26 4.30 14.16
CA PHE A 145 -22.65 4.40 14.60
C PHE A 145 -23.19 3.03 15.06
N TYR A 146 -23.00 1.96 14.28
CA TYR A 146 -23.48 0.63 14.68
C TYR A 146 -22.74 0.07 15.90
N ILE A 147 -21.42 0.29 16.00
CA ILE A 147 -20.63 -0.12 17.17
C ILE A 147 -21.11 0.61 18.44
N SER A 148 -21.37 1.92 18.35
CA SER A 148 -21.85 2.69 19.51
C SER A 148 -23.27 2.27 19.91
N LYS A 149 -24.16 2.10 18.94
CA LYS A 149 -25.53 1.59 19.16
C LYS A 149 -25.53 0.23 19.84
N LEU A 150 -24.61 -0.66 19.47
CA LEU A 150 -24.51 -2.00 20.03
C LEU A 150 -24.28 -2.02 21.56
N ARG A 151 -23.68 -0.97 22.13
CA ARG A 151 -23.46 -0.87 23.59
C ARG A 151 -24.76 -0.59 24.35
N GLN A 152 -25.74 0.02 23.70
CA GLN A 152 -27.02 0.40 24.28
C GLN A 152 -28.09 -0.69 24.10
N LEU A 153 -27.84 -1.69 23.25
CA LEU A 153 -28.77 -2.77 22.97
C LEU A 153 -28.72 -3.87 24.03
N GLU A 154 -29.88 -4.46 24.26
CA GLU A 154 -30.02 -5.71 25.01
C GLU A 154 -29.16 -6.83 24.39
N PRO A 155 -28.62 -7.78 25.19
CA PRO A 155 -27.62 -8.75 24.70
C PRO A 155 -28.04 -9.57 23.47
N GLU A 156 -29.32 -9.93 23.38
CA GLU A 156 -29.87 -10.68 22.24
C GLU A 156 -29.97 -9.82 20.97
N SER A 157 -30.49 -8.61 21.07
CA SER A 157 -30.52 -7.65 19.96
C SER A 157 -29.11 -7.27 19.52
N ALA A 158 -28.20 -7.04 20.47
CA ALA A 158 -26.79 -6.75 20.20
C ALA A 158 -26.12 -7.90 19.43
N PHE A 159 -26.38 -9.15 19.81
CA PHE A 159 -25.86 -10.32 19.13
C PHE A 159 -26.35 -10.42 17.68
N ASN A 160 -27.64 -10.17 17.44
CA ASN A 160 -28.21 -10.19 16.09
C ASN A 160 -27.67 -9.03 15.21
N SER A 161 -27.43 -7.85 15.80
CA SER A 161 -26.89 -6.70 15.08
C SER A 161 -25.40 -6.81 14.68
N LEU A 162 -24.66 -7.82 15.14
CA LEU A 162 -23.26 -8.03 14.73
C LEU A 162 -23.11 -8.23 13.22
N LYS A 163 -24.10 -8.86 12.57
CA LYS A 163 -24.11 -9.07 11.12
C LYS A 163 -24.19 -7.76 10.33
N ASP A 164 -24.81 -6.72 10.90
CA ASP A 164 -24.87 -5.41 10.25
C ASP A 164 -23.53 -4.70 10.32
N ILE A 165 -22.80 -4.83 11.44
CA ILE A 165 -21.44 -4.30 11.58
C ILE A 165 -20.48 -4.95 10.59
N GLU A 166 -20.58 -6.27 10.42
CA GLU A 166 -19.74 -7.05 9.49
C GLU A 166 -19.79 -6.52 8.05
N LYS A 167 -20.95 -6.06 7.58
CA LYS A 167 -21.12 -5.47 6.23
C LYS A 167 -20.28 -4.22 6.01
N PHE A 168 -19.98 -3.49 7.08
CA PHE A 168 -19.21 -2.25 7.00
C PHE A 168 -17.73 -2.47 7.23
N CYS A 169 -17.26 -3.62 7.72
CA CYS A 169 -15.83 -3.86 7.90
C CYS A 169 -15.15 -4.10 6.55
N ALA A 170 -14.11 -3.31 6.24
CA ALA A 170 -13.36 -3.40 4.98
C ALA A 170 -11.90 -3.79 5.19
N ASP A 171 -11.29 -3.39 6.31
CA ASP A 171 -9.87 -3.67 6.59
C ASP A 171 -9.66 -4.72 7.70
N ALA A 172 -8.43 -5.24 7.79
CA ALA A 172 -8.09 -6.29 8.75
C ALA A 172 -8.23 -5.83 10.22
N ARG A 173 -8.00 -4.55 10.52
CA ARG A 173 -8.09 -4.01 11.88
C ARG A 173 -9.55 -3.87 12.32
N GLU A 174 -10.42 -3.44 11.42
CA GLU A 174 -11.87 -3.41 11.63
C GLU A 174 -12.41 -4.82 11.84
N MET A 175 -11.94 -5.80 11.06
CA MET A 175 -12.30 -7.21 11.25
C MET A 175 -11.83 -7.77 12.59
N ASP A 176 -10.63 -7.42 13.06
CA ASP A 176 -10.16 -7.84 14.38
C ASP A 176 -10.95 -7.17 15.52
N THR A 177 -11.33 -5.91 15.34
CA THR A 177 -12.24 -5.20 16.25
C THR A 177 -13.59 -5.92 16.32
N LEU A 178 -14.14 -6.31 15.17
CA LEU A 178 -15.37 -7.09 15.09
C LEU A 178 -15.25 -8.45 15.78
N LYS A 179 -14.12 -9.16 15.64
CA LYS A 179 -13.88 -10.43 16.35
C LYS A 179 -13.92 -10.25 17.86
N GLN A 180 -13.25 -9.24 18.40
CA GLN A 180 -13.29 -8.95 19.84
C GLN A 180 -14.70 -8.53 20.30
N LEU A 181 -15.41 -7.74 19.48
CA LEU A 181 -16.77 -7.33 19.76
C LEU A 181 -17.71 -8.54 19.79
N LYS A 182 -17.66 -9.40 18.77
CA LYS A 182 -18.40 -10.67 18.69
C LYS A 182 -18.17 -11.53 19.92
N LYS A 183 -16.92 -11.66 20.37
CA LYS A 183 -16.59 -12.38 21.61
C LYS A 183 -17.30 -11.78 22.83
N SER A 184 -17.14 -10.47 23.05
CA SER A 184 -17.73 -9.79 24.22
C SER A 184 -19.26 -9.83 24.23
N VAL A 185 -19.89 -9.63 23.07
CA VAL A 185 -21.35 -9.62 22.91
C VAL A 185 -21.93 -11.01 23.08
N SER A 186 -21.31 -12.02 22.47
CA SER A 186 -21.74 -13.41 22.60
C SER A 186 -21.65 -13.90 24.05
N ARG A 187 -20.61 -13.51 24.80
CA ARG A 187 -20.50 -13.82 26.24
C ARG A 187 -21.65 -13.19 27.04
N ARG A 188 -21.96 -11.90 26.81
CA ARG A 188 -23.11 -11.23 27.44
C ARG A 188 -24.43 -11.91 27.07
N HIS A 189 -24.59 -12.29 25.81
CA HIS A 189 -25.79 -12.99 25.34
C HIS A 189 -25.94 -14.36 26.01
N ALA A 190 -24.89 -15.18 26.07
CA ALA A 190 -24.89 -16.46 26.76
C ALA A 190 -25.22 -16.29 28.27
N SER A 191 -24.65 -15.28 28.93
CA SER A 191 -24.99 -14.98 30.32
C SER A 191 -26.46 -14.59 30.50
N SER A 192 -27.04 -13.81 29.57
CA SER A 192 -28.46 -13.46 29.57
C SER A 192 -29.36 -14.68 29.32
N LEU A 193 -28.96 -15.62 28.47
CA LEU A 193 -29.68 -16.87 28.27
C LEU A 193 -29.70 -17.72 29.54
N ILE A 194 -28.59 -17.77 30.29
CA ILE A 194 -28.52 -18.48 31.58
C ILE A 194 -29.47 -17.86 32.60
N SER A 195 -29.51 -16.53 32.72
CA SER A 195 -30.42 -15.87 33.67
C SER A 195 -31.89 -16.10 33.33
N ARG A 196 -32.21 -16.33 32.05
CA ARG A 196 -33.54 -16.72 31.55
C ARG A 196 -33.80 -18.24 31.58
N GLN A 197 -32.97 -19.01 32.28
CA GLN A 197 -33.04 -20.48 32.38
C GLN A 197 -32.89 -21.25 31.04
N LYS A 198 -32.42 -20.59 29.98
CA LYS A 198 -32.19 -21.20 28.65
C LYS A 198 -30.77 -21.78 28.53
N GLY A 199 -30.40 -22.65 29.47
CA GLY A 199 -29.03 -23.16 29.61
C GLY A 199 -28.47 -23.88 28.38
N LYS A 200 -29.28 -24.72 27.71
CA LYS A 200 -28.86 -25.43 26.48
C LYS A 200 -28.44 -24.48 25.36
N GLN A 201 -29.20 -23.39 25.17
CA GLN A 201 -28.88 -22.38 24.16
C GLN A 201 -27.59 -21.62 24.53
N ALA A 202 -27.41 -21.30 25.81
CA ALA A 202 -26.17 -20.67 26.28
C ALA A 202 -24.95 -21.56 26.03
N LEU A 203 -25.08 -22.87 26.24
CA LEU A 203 -24.00 -23.81 25.99
C LEU A 203 -23.58 -23.84 24.52
N PHE A 204 -24.56 -23.88 23.60
CA PHE A 204 -24.29 -23.78 22.16
C PHE A 204 -23.52 -22.50 21.79
N VAL A 205 -23.88 -21.36 22.40
CA VAL A 205 -23.15 -20.10 22.20
C VAL A 205 -21.69 -20.20 22.70
N TYR A 206 -21.45 -20.82 23.86
CA TYR A 206 -20.09 -21.03 24.35
C TYR A 206 -19.28 -22.01 23.51
N GLU A 207 -19.89 -23.08 23.01
CA GLU A 207 -19.23 -24.03 22.11
C GLU A 207 -18.78 -23.34 20.82
N LYS A 208 -19.65 -22.51 20.23
CA LYS A 208 -19.28 -21.69 19.07
C LYS A 208 -18.15 -20.71 19.41
N LEU A 209 -18.20 -20.07 20.57
CA LEU A 209 -17.13 -19.17 21.01
C LEU A 209 -15.79 -19.89 21.19
N LEU A 210 -15.79 -21.12 21.72
CA LEU A 210 -14.56 -21.90 21.90
C LEU A 210 -14.07 -22.51 20.58
N SER A 211 -14.94 -22.72 19.60
CA SER A 211 -14.50 -23.03 18.23
C SER A 211 -13.73 -21.85 17.63
N ASP A 212 -14.22 -20.62 17.81
CA ASP A 212 -13.58 -19.40 17.30
C ASP A 212 -12.35 -19.00 18.15
N PHE A 213 -12.38 -19.28 19.46
CA PHE A 213 -11.37 -18.87 20.45
C PHE A 213 -11.05 -20.00 21.45
N PRO A 214 -10.36 -21.08 21.01
CA PRO A 214 -10.22 -22.32 21.79
C PRO A 214 -9.48 -22.18 23.12
N ASN A 215 -8.68 -21.12 23.26
CA ASN A 215 -7.83 -20.90 24.42
C ASN A 215 -8.23 -19.67 25.25
N ASP A 216 -9.42 -19.09 25.02
CA ASP A 216 -9.85 -17.92 25.80
C ASP A 216 -10.27 -18.35 27.22
N ALA A 217 -9.43 -17.98 28.18
CA ALA A 217 -9.60 -18.33 29.58
C ALA A 217 -10.92 -17.81 30.18
N ASN A 218 -11.43 -16.68 29.70
CA ASN A 218 -12.67 -16.11 30.20
C ASN A 218 -13.89 -16.86 29.67
N VAL A 219 -13.87 -17.28 28.40
CA VAL A 219 -14.95 -18.10 27.82
C VAL A 219 -15.01 -19.47 28.51
N LEU A 220 -13.86 -20.11 28.74
CA LEU A 220 -13.76 -21.35 29.51
C LEU A 220 -14.29 -21.18 30.94
N TYR A 221 -13.89 -20.12 31.63
CA TYR A 221 -14.38 -19.80 32.97
C TYR A 221 -15.90 -19.59 33.03
N ASP A 222 -16.46 -18.83 32.08
CA ASP A 222 -17.90 -18.56 32.04
C ASP A 222 -18.72 -19.84 31.78
N ARG A 223 -18.25 -20.70 30.86
CA ARG A 223 -18.87 -22.01 30.59
C ARG A 223 -18.76 -22.94 31.80
N ALA A 224 -17.62 -22.95 32.49
CA ALA A 224 -17.46 -23.70 33.72
C ALA A 224 -18.44 -23.23 34.81
N ASN A 225 -18.60 -21.92 34.99
CA ASN A 225 -19.55 -21.35 35.95
C ASN A 225 -20.99 -21.79 35.65
N TYR A 226 -21.35 -21.88 34.36
CA TYR A 226 -22.61 -22.50 33.95
C TYR A 226 -22.70 -23.98 34.37
N TYR A 227 -21.68 -24.79 34.09
CA TYR A 227 -21.68 -26.21 34.47
C TYR A 227 -21.78 -26.43 35.99
N VAL A 228 -21.16 -25.58 36.80
CA VAL A 228 -21.29 -25.61 38.26
C VAL A 228 -22.76 -25.40 38.67
N LYS A 229 -23.42 -24.38 38.10
CA LYS A 229 -24.84 -24.10 38.37
C LYS A 229 -25.76 -25.22 37.89
N ALA A 230 -25.39 -25.90 36.80
CA ALA A 230 -26.11 -27.05 36.28
C ALA A 230 -25.80 -28.37 37.02
N GLY A 231 -24.91 -28.36 38.01
CA GLY A 231 -24.52 -29.55 38.76
C GLY A 231 -23.50 -30.47 38.05
N ASN A 232 -23.05 -30.13 36.85
CA ASN A 232 -22.04 -30.89 36.11
C ASN A 232 -20.62 -30.50 36.53
N VAL A 233 -20.26 -30.84 37.77
CA VAL A 233 -18.99 -30.41 38.37
C VAL A 233 -17.77 -30.98 37.63
N LYS A 234 -17.85 -32.20 37.09
CA LYS A 234 -16.75 -32.82 36.33
C LYS A 234 -16.40 -32.00 35.08
N ALA A 235 -17.40 -31.61 34.29
CA ALA A 235 -17.19 -30.76 33.12
C ALA A 235 -16.68 -29.36 33.52
N ALA A 236 -17.22 -28.79 34.60
CA ALA A 236 -16.74 -27.52 35.12
C ALA A 236 -15.24 -27.58 35.49
N VAL A 237 -14.81 -28.64 36.16
CA VAL A 237 -13.41 -28.83 36.57
C VAL A 237 -12.47 -28.93 35.37
N ALA A 238 -12.86 -29.61 34.29
CA ALA A 238 -12.08 -29.67 33.06
C ALA A 238 -11.87 -28.28 32.42
N ASP A 239 -12.94 -27.49 32.32
CA ASP A 239 -12.88 -26.12 31.78
C ASP A 239 -12.08 -25.18 32.69
N LEU A 240 -12.24 -25.29 34.03
CA LEU A 240 -11.49 -24.49 34.99
C LEU A 240 -10.00 -24.80 34.94
N THR A 241 -9.64 -26.08 34.85
CA THR A 241 -8.24 -26.50 34.71
C THR A 241 -7.63 -25.91 33.45
N SER A 242 -8.36 -25.96 32.33
CA SER A 242 -7.95 -25.35 31.08
C SER A 242 -7.77 -23.83 31.22
N ALA A 243 -8.70 -23.14 31.87
CA ALA A 243 -8.61 -21.69 32.11
C ALA A 243 -7.46 -21.31 33.07
N ILE A 244 -7.17 -22.13 34.09
CA ILE A 244 -6.06 -21.94 35.03
C ILE A 244 -4.73 -22.05 34.30
N ASN A 245 -4.57 -23.04 33.42
CA ASN A 245 -3.37 -23.20 32.58
C ASN A 245 -3.14 -22.01 31.64
N ARG A 246 -4.17 -21.19 31.41
CA ARG A 246 -4.10 -19.93 30.66
C ARG A 246 -3.99 -18.69 31.56
N GLY A 247 -3.73 -18.88 32.86
CA GLY A 247 -3.47 -17.79 33.81
C GLY A 247 -4.72 -17.20 34.50
N SER A 248 -5.89 -17.83 34.39
CA SER A 248 -7.10 -17.31 35.03
C SER A 248 -7.10 -17.55 36.55
N THR A 249 -6.87 -16.48 37.31
CA THR A 249 -6.96 -16.49 38.78
C THR A 249 -8.39 -16.72 39.28
N LEU A 250 -9.39 -16.21 38.55
CA LEU A 250 -10.81 -16.44 38.84
C LEU A 250 -11.17 -17.92 38.70
N ALA A 251 -10.63 -18.59 37.67
CA ALA A 251 -10.83 -20.02 37.49
C ALA A 251 -10.20 -20.83 38.63
N SER A 252 -9.00 -20.45 39.09
CA SER A 252 -8.35 -21.09 40.25
C SER A 252 -9.19 -20.98 41.53
N LYS A 253 -9.73 -19.78 41.82
CA LYS A 253 -10.62 -19.57 42.96
C LYS A 253 -11.87 -20.44 42.87
N LEU A 254 -12.53 -20.46 41.71
CA LEU A 254 -13.74 -21.27 41.52
C LEU A 254 -13.43 -22.78 41.57
N TYR A 255 -12.31 -23.22 41.00
CA TYR A 255 -11.83 -24.61 41.06
C TYR A 255 -11.67 -25.09 42.50
N ASN A 256 -10.99 -24.31 43.34
CA ASN A 256 -10.81 -24.64 44.75
C ASN A 256 -12.13 -24.68 45.53
N LYS A 257 -13.11 -23.86 45.13
CA LYS A 257 -14.45 -23.87 45.73
C LYS A 257 -15.26 -25.12 45.36
N VAL A 258 -15.24 -25.51 44.08
CA VAL A 258 -16.09 -26.61 43.58
C VAL A 258 -15.45 -27.99 43.71
N ASN A 259 -14.13 -28.04 43.78
CA ASN A 259 -13.35 -29.26 43.93
C ASN A 259 -12.29 -29.09 45.03
N PRO A 260 -12.70 -28.84 46.29
CA PRO A 260 -11.78 -28.56 47.38
C PRO A 260 -10.88 -29.77 47.69
N MET A 261 -9.69 -29.50 48.24
CA MET A 261 -8.82 -30.55 48.76
C MET A 261 -9.54 -31.26 49.92
N ARG A 262 -9.52 -32.59 49.88
CA ARG A 262 -10.09 -33.47 50.90
C ARG A 262 -8.99 -34.33 51.47
N ARG A 263 -9.13 -34.76 52.72
CA ARG A 263 -8.20 -35.68 53.37
C ARG A 263 -8.94 -36.97 53.68
N ARG A 264 -8.31 -38.10 53.38
CA ARG A 264 -8.78 -39.43 53.81
C ARG A 264 -7.64 -40.16 54.50
N VAL A 265 -7.98 -41.05 55.42
CA VAL A 265 -6.98 -41.95 55.99
C VAL A 265 -6.52 -42.90 54.88
N SER A 266 -5.21 -42.89 54.61
CA SER A 266 -4.58 -43.74 53.62
C SER A 266 -4.17 -45.08 54.25
N TYR A 267 -3.53 -44.99 55.42
CA TYR A 267 -3.12 -46.13 56.24
C TYR A 267 -2.83 -45.68 57.67
N TYR A 268 -2.50 -46.64 58.54
CA TYR A 268 -2.14 -46.40 59.93
C TYR A 268 -0.67 -46.76 60.17
N VAL A 269 0.01 -45.96 60.97
CA VAL A 269 1.39 -46.19 61.42
C VAL A 269 1.47 -46.26 62.94
N THR A 270 2.51 -46.91 63.44
CA THR A 270 2.80 -46.94 64.87
C THR A 270 3.61 -45.70 65.25
N ARG A 271 3.13 -44.90 66.20
CA ARG A 271 3.85 -43.78 66.78
C ARG A 271 4.63 -44.25 68.00
N CYS A 272 5.95 -44.11 67.94
CA CYS A 272 6.83 -44.38 69.05
C CYS A 272 6.75 -43.25 70.09
N CYS A 273 7.15 -43.54 71.34
CA CYS A 273 7.03 -42.56 72.42
C CYS A 273 8.02 -41.38 72.34
N ASP A 274 9.07 -41.51 71.54
CA ASP A 274 9.96 -40.40 71.18
C ASP A 274 9.39 -39.48 70.06
N GLY A 275 8.19 -39.78 69.55
CA GLY A 275 7.49 -39.00 68.52
C GLY A 275 7.75 -39.46 67.09
N THR A 276 8.68 -40.39 66.85
CA THR A 276 8.92 -40.98 65.52
C THR A 276 7.79 -41.94 65.12
N THR A 277 7.73 -42.31 63.84
CA THR A 277 6.77 -43.29 63.32
C THR A 277 7.48 -44.53 62.79
N SER A 278 6.85 -45.69 62.96
CA SER A 278 7.33 -46.98 62.51
C SER A 278 6.20 -47.78 61.85
N ASN A 279 6.55 -48.59 60.85
CA ASN A 279 5.66 -49.58 60.26
C ASN A 279 5.70 -50.93 61.01
N ALA A 280 6.56 -51.07 62.04
CA ALA A 280 6.71 -52.29 62.82
C ALA A 280 5.48 -52.57 63.69
N LYS A 281 5.03 -53.83 63.75
CA LYS A 281 3.87 -54.28 64.53
C LYS A 281 4.27 -55.40 65.50
N GLY A 282 3.61 -55.48 66.65
CA GLY A 282 3.80 -56.57 67.62
C GLY A 282 4.88 -56.31 68.69
N ARG A 283 5.24 -57.35 69.45
CA ARG A 283 6.19 -57.23 70.57
C ARG A 283 7.56 -56.73 70.08
N GLY A 284 8.11 -55.73 70.76
CA GLY A 284 9.40 -55.12 70.42
C GLY A 284 9.33 -53.91 69.48
N ALA A 285 8.16 -53.58 68.93
CA ALA A 285 7.99 -52.35 68.16
C ALA A 285 8.32 -51.12 69.02
N CYS A 286 9.06 -50.17 68.45
CA CYS A 286 9.53 -48.96 69.13
C CYS A 286 10.37 -49.22 70.40
N SER A 287 10.97 -50.40 70.60
CA SER A 287 11.77 -50.72 71.80
C SER A 287 12.96 -49.76 72.02
N TRP A 288 13.59 -49.29 70.94
CA TRP A 288 14.68 -48.30 70.98
C TRP A 288 14.17 -46.85 71.11
N HIS A 289 12.86 -46.66 70.94
CA HIS A 289 12.18 -45.36 70.89
C HIS A 289 11.24 -45.17 72.10
N GLY A 290 11.53 -45.85 73.22
CA GLY A 290 10.78 -45.74 74.47
C GLY A 290 9.44 -46.50 74.49
N GLY A 291 9.21 -47.41 73.55
CA GLY A 291 7.97 -48.16 73.41
C GLY A 291 6.95 -47.51 72.49
N VAL A 292 5.79 -48.16 72.34
CA VAL A 292 4.70 -47.68 71.47
C VAL A 292 3.76 -46.78 72.25
N CYS A 293 3.54 -45.58 71.71
CA CYS A 293 2.59 -44.62 72.27
C CYS A 293 1.25 -44.61 71.55
N ASN A 294 1.21 -44.87 70.23
CA ASN A 294 -0.04 -45.09 69.50
C ASN A 294 0.14 -46.15 68.40
N TRP A 295 -0.64 -47.22 68.44
CA TRP A 295 -0.61 -48.27 67.39
C TRP A 295 -1.30 -47.86 66.10
N ASN A 296 -2.23 -46.90 66.15
CA ASN A 296 -3.12 -46.55 65.06
C ASN A 296 -3.07 -45.04 64.76
N GLU A 297 -1.87 -44.48 64.60
CA GLU A 297 -1.74 -43.09 64.16
C GLU A 297 -2.17 -43.00 62.68
N PRO A 298 -3.23 -42.25 62.34
CA PRO A 298 -3.71 -42.17 60.98
C PRO A 298 -2.79 -41.32 60.11
N VAL A 299 -2.37 -41.87 58.97
CA VAL A 299 -1.71 -41.10 57.90
C VAL A 299 -2.76 -40.66 56.90
N TYR A 300 -2.84 -39.35 56.67
CA TYR A 300 -3.81 -38.77 55.75
C TYR A 300 -3.19 -38.56 54.36
N GLU A 301 -3.92 -38.97 53.33
CA GLU A 301 -3.65 -38.58 51.94
C GLU A 301 -4.59 -37.44 51.56
N GLU A 302 -4.04 -36.41 50.92
CA GLU A 302 -4.83 -35.32 50.35
C GLU A 302 -5.25 -35.68 48.91
N TYR A 303 -6.52 -35.48 48.56
CA TYR A 303 -7.04 -35.76 47.23
C TYR A 303 -8.16 -34.79 46.85
N ARG A 304 -8.46 -34.71 45.55
CA ARG A 304 -9.63 -34.00 45.02
C ARG A 304 -10.56 -35.00 44.33
N LYS A 305 -11.86 -34.70 44.29
CA LYS A 305 -12.86 -35.64 43.77
C LYS A 305 -12.78 -35.75 42.24
N TYR A 306 -12.51 -34.63 41.57
CA TYR A 306 -12.48 -34.49 40.11
C TYR A 306 -11.10 -34.06 39.63
#